data_AF-A0AAE9WNI7-F1
#
_entry.id   AF-A0AAE9WNI7-F1
#
_cell.length_a   1.000
_cell.length_b   1.000
_cell.length_c   1.000
_cell.angle_alpha   90.00
_cell.angle_beta   90.00
_cell.angle_gamma   90.00
#
_symmetry.space_group_name_H-M   'P 1'
#
loop_
_entity.id
_entity.type
_entity.pdbx_description
1 polymer ?
#
loop_
_entity_poly.entity_id
_entity_poly.type
_entity_poly.pdbx_seq_one_letter_code
_entity_poly.pdbx_strand_id
1 'polypeptide(L)'
;MEKEAGGDDADSGLEFFRSMYDKYRDTFLEHINDYALEDHIKQHILKYYKVLFDYNCLGGKNNRGILVILIYEYVKNRDINNSEWEKAACLAWCIEILQASFLVADDIMDKGETRRNKHCWYLLKDVETKNAVNDCLLLSNSIYKLIEIYLGNDACYNDIIATFRDTVLKTIIGQHLDTNIFSNKYTDINKSIDTDNITIPEQAMINTKMINFDVYKNVVVHKTAYYSFFLPITCGMQLSGIAMDNLLYKKIEDISIMMGEYFQVCFYSLIHLFAYSLIHLFTY
;
A
#
# COMPACT_ATOMS: atom_id res chain seq x y z
N MET A 1 11.48 29.88 -29.07
CA MET A 1 12.02 29.59 -27.73
C MET A 1 10.86 29.63 -26.76
N GLU A 2 10.06 28.57 -26.76
CA GLU A 2 9.12 28.32 -25.68
C GLU A 2 9.94 27.79 -24.50
N LYS A 3 9.81 28.44 -23.34
CA LYS A 3 10.38 27.94 -22.10
C LYS A 3 9.59 26.68 -21.71
N GLU A 4 10.29 25.55 -21.60
CA GLU A 4 9.82 24.41 -20.82
C GLU A 4 9.57 24.87 -19.37
N ALA A 5 8.31 25.06 -19.01
CA ALA A 5 7.87 25.46 -17.67
C ALA A 5 7.42 24.25 -16.83
N GLY A 6 7.97 23.05 -17.07
CA GLY A 6 7.47 21.80 -16.47
C GLY A 6 8.36 21.17 -15.41
N GLY A 7 9.52 21.76 -15.09
CA GLY A 7 10.52 21.16 -14.19
C GLY A 7 10.45 21.62 -12.74
N ASP A 8 10.32 22.94 -12.49
CA ASP A 8 10.46 23.51 -11.14
C ASP A 8 9.23 23.30 -10.23
N ASP A 9 8.01 23.32 -10.79
CA ASP A 9 6.78 23.22 -9.97
C ASP A 9 6.52 21.79 -9.45
N ALA A 10 6.80 20.77 -10.28
CA ALA A 10 6.65 19.37 -9.87
C ALA A 10 7.61 19.00 -8.72
N ASP A 11 8.80 19.60 -8.66
CA ASP A 11 9.73 19.39 -7.54
C ASP A 11 9.19 19.97 -6.22
N SER A 12 8.46 21.10 -6.28
CA SER A 12 7.90 21.75 -5.10
C SER A 12 6.84 20.91 -4.39
N GLY A 13 5.92 20.28 -5.14
CA GLY A 13 4.89 19.40 -4.57
C GLY A 13 5.46 18.12 -3.97
N LEU A 14 6.54 17.59 -4.56
CA LEU A 14 7.22 16.38 -4.08
C LEU A 14 8.04 16.63 -2.82
N GLU A 15 8.76 17.76 -2.76
CA GLU A 15 9.45 18.21 -1.55
C GLU A 15 8.44 18.48 -0.43
N PHE A 16 7.34 19.17 -0.74
CA PHE A 16 6.25 19.41 0.21
C PHE A 16 5.71 18.08 0.76
N PHE A 17 5.33 17.14 -0.10
CA PHE A 17 4.86 15.82 0.30
C PHE A 17 5.83 15.14 1.28
N ARG A 18 7.12 15.09 0.95
CA ARG A 18 8.12 14.43 1.81
C ARG A 18 8.28 15.13 3.15
N SER A 19 8.24 16.47 3.16
CA SER A 19 8.37 17.27 4.39
C SER A 19 7.19 17.08 5.36
N MET A 20 6.03 16.66 4.85
CA MET A 20 4.80 16.55 5.63
C MET A 20 4.67 15.21 6.38
N TYR A 21 5.60 14.28 6.21
CA TYR A 21 5.57 12.97 6.89
C TYR A 21 5.39 13.08 8.40
N ASP A 22 6.26 13.87 9.05
CA ASP A 22 6.28 13.99 10.51
C ASP A 22 4.94 14.51 11.01
N LYS A 23 4.32 15.46 10.31
CA LYS A 23 3.01 16.01 10.66
C LYS A 23 1.91 14.95 10.72
N TYR A 24 1.79 14.10 9.71
CA TYR A 24 0.73 13.07 9.71
C TYR A 24 1.00 11.97 10.72
N ARG A 25 2.26 11.52 10.87
CA ARG A 25 2.63 10.57 11.91
C ARG A 25 2.28 11.14 13.29
N ASP A 26 2.72 12.35 13.57
CA ASP A 26 2.58 12.97 14.89
C ASP A 26 1.12 13.28 15.20
N THR A 27 0.31 13.67 14.22
CA THR A 27 -1.14 13.84 14.37
C THR A 27 -1.84 12.54 14.78
N PHE A 28 -1.46 11.40 14.18
CA PHE A 28 -2.01 10.10 14.61
C PHE A 28 -1.52 9.68 16.00
N LEU A 29 -0.26 9.97 16.33
CA LEU A 29 0.29 9.69 17.66
C LEU A 29 -0.37 10.58 18.74
N GLU A 30 -0.66 11.84 18.45
CA GLU A 30 -1.44 12.74 19.32
C GLU A 30 -2.84 12.17 19.58
N HIS A 31 -3.51 11.64 18.56
CA HIS A 31 -4.80 10.97 18.74
C HIS A 31 -4.72 9.78 19.72
N ILE A 32 -3.64 8.99 19.68
CA ILE A 32 -3.39 7.91 20.65
C ILE A 32 -3.09 8.49 22.04
N ASN A 33 -2.37 9.60 22.11
CA ASN A 33 -2.03 10.26 23.38
C ASN A 33 -3.26 10.77 24.14
N ASP A 34 -4.37 11.05 23.44
CA ASP A 34 -5.64 11.46 24.05
C ASP A 34 -6.38 10.31 24.74
N TYR A 35 -5.93 9.06 24.60
CA TYR A 35 -6.62 7.91 25.22
C TYR A 35 -6.45 7.94 26.74
N ALA A 36 -7.46 7.43 27.46
CA ALA A 36 -7.47 7.36 28.92
C ALA A 36 -6.53 6.25 29.44
N LEU A 37 -5.22 6.52 29.40
CA LEU A 37 -4.14 5.64 29.84
C LEU A 37 -3.24 6.37 30.85
N GLU A 38 -2.51 5.61 31.66
CA GLU A 38 -1.49 6.18 32.54
C GLU A 38 -0.30 6.75 31.74
N ASP A 39 0.31 7.83 32.22
CA ASP A 39 1.36 8.56 31.48
C ASP A 39 2.55 7.69 31.08
N HIS A 40 2.98 6.79 31.97
CA HIS A 40 4.09 5.89 31.70
C HIS A 40 3.76 4.91 30.54
N ILE A 41 2.50 4.45 30.45
CA ILE A 41 2.02 3.58 29.37
C ILE A 41 1.99 4.37 28.06
N LYS A 42 1.48 5.61 28.07
CA LYS A 42 1.47 6.48 26.89
C LYS A 42 2.86 6.66 26.30
N GLN A 43 3.86 6.95 27.14
CA GLN A 43 5.25 7.13 26.68
C GLN A 43 5.79 5.89 25.97
N HIS A 44 5.51 4.68 26.50
CA HIS A 44 5.91 3.43 25.87
C HIS A 44 5.24 3.22 24.50
N ILE A 45 3.92 3.43 24.44
CA ILE A 45 3.12 3.24 23.22
C ILE A 45 3.55 4.24 22.13
N LEU A 46 3.69 5.52 22.46
CA LEU A 46 4.08 6.56 21.51
C LEU A 46 5.50 6.31 20.96
N LYS A 47 6.43 5.88 21.82
CA LYS A 47 7.79 5.50 21.39
C LYS A 47 7.75 4.31 20.43
N TYR A 48 6.98 3.28 20.75
CA TYR A 48 6.86 2.09 19.90
C TYR A 48 6.26 2.43 18.54
N TYR A 49 5.12 3.13 18.52
CA TYR A 49 4.44 3.45 17.26
C TYR A 49 5.21 4.46 16.41
N LYS A 50 5.92 5.42 17.02
CA LYS A 50 6.83 6.27 16.25
C LYS A 50 7.85 5.43 15.46
N VAL A 51 8.47 4.44 16.10
CA VAL A 51 9.40 3.52 15.42
C VAL A 51 8.69 2.67 14.36
N LEU A 52 7.49 2.16 14.64
CA LEU A 52 6.70 1.39 13.67
C LEU A 52 6.48 2.17 12.37
N PHE A 53 6.02 3.42 12.47
CA PHE A 53 5.81 4.30 11.32
C PHE A 53 7.13 4.62 10.62
N ASP A 54 8.15 5.07 11.37
CA ASP A 54 9.43 5.51 10.79
C ASP A 54 10.14 4.35 10.07
N TYR A 55 10.08 3.14 10.64
CA TYR A 55 10.76 1.96 10.11
C TYR A 55 10.11 1.44 8.81
N ASN A 56 8.78 1.43 8.75
CA ASN A 56 8.04 0.75 7.67
C ASN A 56 7.52 1.71 6.59
N CYS A 57 7.24 2.97 6.92
CA CYS A 57 6.74 3.94 5.93
C CYS A 57 7.88 4.60 5.14
N LEU A 58 9.04 4.86 5.77
CA LEU A 58 10.17 5.52 5.12
C LEU A 58 11.09 4.56 4.34
N GLY A 59 11.93 5.11 3.46
CA GLY A 59 12.89 4.35 2.63
C GLY A 59 12.28 3.69 1.39
N GLY A 60 10.99 3.93 1.11
CA GLY A 60 10.36 3.56 -0.15
C GLY A 60 10.67 4.55 -1.28
N LYS A 61 10.33 4.17 -2.52
CA LYS A 61 10.42 5.07 -3.69
C LYS A 61 9.29 6.12 -3.71
N ASN A 62 8.25 5.90 -2.90
CA ASN A 62 7.04 6.72 -2.80
C ASN A 62 6.25 6.93 -4.11
N ASN A 63 6.42 6.06 -5.11
CA ASN A 63 5.75 6.20 -6.41
C ASN A 63 4.22 6.38 -6.29
N ARG A 64 3.57 5.77 -5.29
CA ARG A 64 2.11 5.86 -5.12
C ARG A 64 1.72 7.20 -4.53
N GLY A 65 2.41 7.65 -3.47
CA GLY A 65 2.22 8.98 -2.90
C GLY A 65 2.51 10.09 -3.91
N ILE A 66 3.60 9.98 -4.66
CA ILE A 66 3.98 10.89 -5.75
C ILE A 66 2.86 10.97 -6.81
N LEU A 67 2.26 9.83 -7.17
CA LEU A 67 1.19 9.80 -8.15
C LEU A 67 -0.07 10.55 -7.68
N VAL A 68 -0.42 10.52 -6.38
CA VAL A 68 -1.52 11.34 -5.84
C VAL A 68 -1.24 12.83 -6.04
N ILE A 69 -0.03 13.26 -5.67
CA ILE A 69 0.39 14.66 -5.72
C ILE A 69 0.33 15.19 -7.16
N LEU A 70 0.94 14.47 -8.10
CA LEU A 70 0.95 14.86 -9.51
C LEU A 70 -0.45 14.89 -10.11
N ILE A 71 -1.28 13.86 -9.85
CA ILE A 71 -2.66 13.84 -10.37
C ILE A 71 -3.48 14.99 -9.80
N TYR A 72 -3.35 15.28 -8.50
CA TYR A 72 -4.06 16.39 -7.87
C TYR A 72 -3.67 17.74 -8.52
N GLU A 73 -2.37 17.97 -8.68
CA GLU A 73 -1.81 19.17 -9.31
C GLU A 73 -2.32 19.38 -10.74
N TYR A 74 -2.13 18.38 -11.60
CA TYR A 74 -2.50 18.47 -13.01
C TYR A 74 -4.02 18.55 -13.22
N VAL A 75 -4.82 17.92 -12.36
CA VAL A 75 -6.28 17.98 -12.47
C VAL A 75 -6.83 19.33 -11.98
N LYS A 76 -6.25 19.91 -10.91
CA LYS A 76 -6.66 21.25 -10.46
C LYS A 76 -6.34 22.33 -11.49
N ASN A 77 -5.18 22.22 -12.15
CA ASN A 77 -4.74 23.14 -13.20
C ASN A 77 -4.84 24.63 -12.78
N ARG A 78 -4.50 24.91 -11.52
CA ARG A 78 -4.43 26.24 -10.91
C ARG A 78 -3.51 26.21 -9.70
N ASP A 79 -3.16 27.38 -9.18
CA ASP A 79 -2.44 27.50 -7.92
C ASP A 79 -3.16 26.76 -6.79
N ILE A 80 -2.42 25.92 -6.09
CA ILE A 80 -2.89 25.12 -4.95
C ILE A 80 -2.36 25.76 -3.67
N ASN A 81 -3.25 26.07 -2.73
CA ASN A 81 -2.84 26.67 -1.46
C ASN A 81 -2.38 25.60 -0.44
N ASN A 82 -1.75 26.05 0.65
CA ASN A 82 -1.19 25.15 1.66
C ASN A 82 -2.21 24.19 2.29
N SER A 83 -3.47 24.60 2.48
CA SER A 83 -4.51 23.73 3.05
C SER A 83 -4.95 22.64 2.08
N GLU A 84 -4.97 22.94 0.79
CA GLU A 84 -5.23 21.97 -0.26
C GLU A 84 -4.09 20.96 -0.40
N TRP A 85 -2.85 21.46 -0.39
CA TRP A 85 -1.66 20.62 -0.38
C TRP A 85 -1.61 19.71 0.84
N GLU A 86 -2.00 20.20 2.00
CA GLU A 86 -2.10 19.39 3.23
C GLU A 86 -3.08 18.23 3.09
N LYS A 87 -4.21 18.40 2.41
CA LYS A 87 -5.15 17.29 2.16
C LYS A 87 -4.60 16.30 1.13
N ALA A 88 -3.99 16.80 0.06
CA ALA A 88 -3.39 15.96 -0.98
C ALA A 88 -2.24 15.12 -0.43
N ALA A 89 -1.35 15.73 0.34
CA ALA A 89 -0.24 15.05 1.00
C ALA A 89 -0.73 14.07 2.10
N CYS A 90 -1.85 14.35 2.76
CA CYS A 90 -2.48 13.40 3.68
C CYS A 90 -2.87 12.11 2.95
N LEU A 91 -3.56 12.22 1.81
CA LEU A 91 -3.94 11.05 1.01
C LEU A 91 -2.72 10.33 0.45
N ALA A 92 -1.71 11.06 -0.01
CA ALA A 92 -0.46 10.48 -0.48
C ALA A 92 0.22 9.63 0.60
N TRP A 93 0.34 10.15 1.82
CA TRP A 93 0.91 9.39 2.95
C TRP A 93 0.02 8.25 3.42
N CYS A 94 -1.31 8.40 3.37
CA CYS A 94 -2.24 7.30 3.65
C CYS A 94 -2.00 6.09 2.72
N ILE A 95 -1.71 6.32 1.44
CA ILE A 95 -1.39 5.22 0.50
C ILE A 95 0.00 4.63 0.78
N GLU A 96 0.98 5.44 1.20
CA GLU A 96 2.30 4.93 1.59
C GLU A 96 2.25 4.15 2.93
N ILE A 97 1.37 4.54 3.85
CA ILE A 97 1.05 3.77 5.07
C ILE A 97 0.34 2.46 4.70
N LEU A 98 -0.56 2.49 3.72
CA LEU A 98 -1.21 1.27 3.20
C LEU A 98 -0.18 0.31 2.61
N GLN A 99 0.74 0.83 1.81
CA GLN A 99 1.88 0.07 1.30
C GLN A 99 2.71 -0.54 2.45
N ALA A 100 3.00 0.24 3.50
CA ALA A 100 3.75 -0.25 4.66
C ALA A 100 3.01 -1.41 5.35
N SER A 101 1.70 -1.25 5.59
CA SER A 101 0.85 -2.31 6.15
C SER A 101 0.88 -3.59 5.31
N PHE A 102 0.78 -3.47 3.98
CA PHE A 102 0.84 -4.64 3.09
C PHE A 102 2.21 -5.29 3.08
N LEU A 103 3.31 -4.54 3.12
CA LEU A 103 4.65 -5.11 3.18
C LEU A 103 4.92 -5.87 4.48
N VAL A 104 4.49 -5.33 5.63
CA VAL A 104 4.64 -6.04 6.90
C VAL A 104 3.86 -7.35 6.88
N ALA A 105 2.63 -7.35 6.35
CA ALA A 105 1.83 -8.56 6.21
C ALA A 105 2.44 -9.57 5.22
N ASP A 106 2.86 -9.12 4.03
CA ASP A 106 3.49 -9.92 2.98
C ASP A 106 4.78 -10.59 3.49
N ASP A 107 5.64 -9.83 4.20
CA ASP A 107 6.87 -10.35 4.80
C ASP A 107 6.58 -11.45 5.85
N ILE A 108 5.46 -11.38 6.58
CA ILE A 108 5.06 -12.44 7.52
C ILE A 108 4.54 -13.67 6.76
N MET A 109 3.64 -13.46 5.79
CA MET A 109 3.00 -14.55 5.02
C MET A 109 4.02 -15.35 4.21
N ASP A 110 4.96 -14.66 3.57
CA ASP A 110 5.96 -15.23 2.67
C ASP A 110 7.30 -15.50 3.36
N LYS A 111 7.41 -15.21 4.67
CA LYS A 111 8.63 -15.35 5.49
C LYS A 111 9.81 -14.56 4.91
N GLY A 112 9.58 -13.31 4.53
CA GLY A 112 10.61 -12.40 4.04
C GLY A 112 11.73 -12.18 5.06
N GLU A 113 12.96 -12.00 4.58
CA GLU A 113 14.15 -11.77 5.43
C GLU A 113 14.56 -10.29 5.48
N THR A 114 14.50 -9.63 4.33
CA THR A 114 14.90 -8.23 4.16
C THR A 114 13.89 -7.43 3.34
N ARG A 115 13.69 -6.18 3.73
CA ARG A 115 12.81 -5.21 3.07
C ARG A 115 13.46 -3.83 3.10
N ARG A 116 13.52 -3.15 1.94
CA ARG A 116 14.13 -1.82 1.80
C ARG A 116 15.54 -1.75 2.42
N ASN A 117 16.35 -2.78 2.16
CA ASN A 117 17.72 -2.94 2.67
C ASN A 117 17.86 -3.02 4.20
N LYS A 118 16.80 -3.41 4.91
CA LYS A 118 16.79 -3.66 6.37
C LYS A 118 16.08 -4.97 6.67
N HIS A 119 16.19 -5.48 7.91
CA HIS A 119 15.44 -6.68 8.31
C HIS A 119 13.93 -6.44 8.27
N CYS A 120 13.16 -7.45 7.89
CA CYS A 120 11.69 -7.38 7.97
C CYS A 120 11.24 -7.14 9.42
N TRP A 121 10.21 -6.31 9.60
CA TRP A 121 9.75 -5.84 10.92
C TRP A 121 9.48 -6.98 11.91
N TYR A 122 8.84 -8.06 11.45
CA TYR A 122 8.49 -9.21 12.28
C TYR A 122 9.69 -10.03 12.79
N LEU A 123 10.89 -9.83 12.23
CA LEU A 123 12.11 -10.54 12.65
C LEU A 123 12.81 -9.87 13.82
N LEU A 124 12.51 -8.60 14.10
CA LEU A 124 13.08 -7.87 15.23
C LEU A 124 12.64 -8.55 16.54
N LYS A 125 13.59 -8.79 17.45
CA LYS A 125 13.31 -9.50 18.71
C LYS A 125 12.38 -8.73 19.65
N ASP A 126 12.36 -7.41 19.54
CA ASP A 126 11.44 -6.55 20.30
C ASP A 126 10.02 -6.51 19.68
N VAL A 127 9.84 -7.06 18.49
CA VAL A 127 8.57 -7.05 17.74
C VAL A 127 7.99 -8.46 17.65
N GLU A 128 8.67 -9.38 16.96
CA GLU A 128 8.18 -10.73 16.66
C GLU A 128 6.86 -10.75 15.85
N THR A 129 6.46 -11.93 15.37
CA THR A 129 5.23 -12.09 14.56
C THR A 129 3.98 -11.59 15.28
N LYS A 130 3.90 -11.75 16.61
CA LYS A 130 2.73 -11.38 17.41
C LYS A 130 2.42 -9.88 17.36
N ASN A 131 3.44 -9.03 17.47
CA ASN A 131 3.23 -7.58 17.37
C ASN A 131 3.06 -7.17 15.92
N ALA A 132 3.86 -7.74 15.00
CA ALA A 132 3.79 -7.37 13.60
C ALA A 132 2.39 -7.61 12.98
N VAL A 133 1.68 -8.68 13.38
CA VAL A 133 0.27 -8.91 12.98
C VAL A 133 -0.65 -7.79 13.49
N ASN A 134 -0.51 -7.38 14.76
CA ASN A 134 -1.30 -6.29 15.32
C ASN A 134 -0.93 -4.93 14.69
N ASP A 135 0.33 -4.73 14.36
CA ASP A 135 0.85 -3.51 13.75
C ASP A 135 0.32 -3.31 12.34
N CYS A 136 0.09 -4.38 11.57
CA CYS A 136 -0.65 -4.30 10.31
C CYS A 136 -2.04 -3.71 10.50
N LEU A 137 -2.77 -4.13 11.54
CA LEU A 137 -4.10 -3.60 11.84
C LEU A 137 -4.02 -2.13 12.22
N LEU A 138 -3.04 -1.75 13.04
CA LEU A 138 -2.83 -0.35 13.43
C LEU A 138 -2.51 0.54 12.23
N LEU A 139 -1.54 0.15 11.40
CA LEU A 139 -1.18 0.92 10.19
C LEU A 139 -2.39 1.06 9.27
N SER A 140 -3.13 -0.02 9.01
CA SER A 140 -4.34 0.01 8.18
C SER A 140 -5.43 0.92 8.75
N ASN A 141 -5.66 0.91 10.07
CA ASN A 141 -6.68 1.76 10.69
C ASN A 141 -6.24 3.22 10.85
N SER A 142 -4.93 3.49 10.97
CA SER A 142 -4.40 4.85 11.05
C SER A 142 -4.72 5.67 9.80
N ILE A 143 -4.82 5.02 8.64
CA ILE A 143 -5.22 5.64 7.38
C ILE A 143 -6.60 6.29 7.52
N TYR A 144 -7.59 5.53 7.96
CA TYR A 144 -8.96 6.04 8.07
C TYR A 144 -9.09 7.14 9.13
N LYS A 145 -8.33 7.02 10.23
CA LYS A 145 -8.25 8.09 11.24
C LYS A 145 -7.64 9.37 10.68
N LEU A 146 -6.57 9.29 9.89
CA LEU A 146 -5.96 10.45 9.24
C LEU A 146 -6.92 11.09 8.22
N ILE A 147 -7.57 10.28 7.38
CA ILE A 147 -8.56 10.79 6.42
C ILE A 147 -9.72 11.49 7.16
N GLU A 148 -10.19 10.94 8.27
CA GLU A 148 -11.22 11.58 9.09
C GLU A 148 -10.76 12.94 9.65
N ILE A 149 -9.54 13.03 10.18
CA ILE A 149 -8.99 14.27 10.77
C ILE A 149 -8.86 15.39 9.72
N TYR A 150 -8.33 15.08 8.53
CA TYR A 150 -8.00 16.09 7.53
C TYR A 150 -9.09 16.34 6.48
N LEU A 151 -9.94 15.33 6.21
CA LEU A 151 -10.95 15.38 5.15
C LEU A 151 -12.37 15.12 5.67
N GLY A 152 -12.61 14.92 6.97
CA GLY A 152 -13.92 14.52 7.49
C GLY A 152 -15.09 15.47 7.18
N ASN A 153 -14.79 16.73 6.85
CA ASN A 153 -15.78 17.75 6.46
C ASN A 153 -15.85 17.99 4.94
N ASP A 154 -14.99 17.34 4.15
CA ASP A 154 -14.96 17.49 2.70
C ASP A 154 -16.05 16.65 2.03
N ALA A 155 -16.63 17.19 0.96
CA ALA A 155 -17.70 16.51 0.22
C ALA A 155 -17.26 15.15 -0.35
N CYS A 156 -15.97 14.97 -0.65
CA CYS A 156 -15.40 13.73 -1.18
C CYS A 156 -15.05 12.69 -0.11
N TYR A 157 -15.24 12.97 1.18
CA TYR A 157 -14.83 12.09 2.29
C TYR A 157 -15.37 10.65 2.14
N ASN A 158 -16.68 10.50 1.94
CA ASN A 158 -17.30 9.18 1.83
C ASN A 158 -16.80 8.40 0.61
N ASP A 159 -16.61 9.09 -0.51
CA ASP A 159 -16.11 8.48 -1.75
C ASP A 159 -14.66 8.01 -1.61
N ILE A 160 -13.82 8.82 -0.95
CA ILE A 160 -12.42 8.46 -0.64
C ILE A 160 -12.40 7.23 0.26
N ILE A 161 -13.15 7.23 1.37
CA ILE A 161 -13.21 6.09 2.30
C ILE A 161 -13.68 4.82 1.58
N ALA A 162 -14.73 4.92 0.76
CA ALA A 162 -15.23 3.80 -0.05
C ALA A 162 -14.14 3.28 -1.01
N THR A 163 -13.43 4.17 -1.70
CA THR A 163 -12.36 3.82 -2.65
C THR A 163 -11.21 3.08 -1.96
N PHE A 164 -10.77 3.55 -0.79
CA PHE A 164 -9.77 2.85 0.02
C PHE A 164 -10.27 1.46 0.41
N ARG A 165 -11.48 1.34 0.96
CA ARG A 165 -12.02 0.05 1.42
C ARG A 165 -12.17 -0.96 0.28
N ASP A 166 -12.73 -0.55 -0.85
CA ASP A 166 -12.92 -1.42 -2.01
C ASP A 166 -11.58 -1.87 -2.60
N THR A 167 -10.59 -0.97 -2.62
CA THR A 167 -9.24 -1.30 -3.08
C THR A 167 -8.56 -2.29 -2.14
N VAL A 168 -8.64 -2.06 -0.83
CA VAL A 168 -8.08 -2.97 0.17
C VAL A 168 -8.69 -4.36 0.04
N LEU A 169 -10.02 -4.47 -0.14
CA LEU A 169 -10.68 -5.76 -0.37
C LEU A 169 -10.16 -6.46 -1.63
N LYS A 170 -10.04 -5.75 -2.75
CA LYS A 170 -9.48 -6.32 -3.99
C LYS A 170 -8.05 -6.82 -3.77
N THR A 171 -7.21 -6.07 -3.05
CA THR A 171 -5.84 -6.47 -2.73
C THR A 171 -5.77 -7.67 -1.80
N ILE A 172 -6.64 -7.77 -0.80
CA ILE A 172 -6.74 -8.95 0.07
C ILE A 172 -7.11 -10.19 -0.75
N ILE A 173 -8.08 -10.08 -1.66
CA ILE A 173 -8.44 -11.19 -2.55
C ILE A 173 -7.28 -11.55 -3.48
N GLY A 174 -6.58 -10.56 -4.04
CA GLY A 174 -5.37 -10.79 -4.85
C GLY A 174 -4.28 -11.53 -4.09
N GLN A 175 -3.98 -11.12 -2.85
CA GLN A 175 -3.03 -11.83 -1.99
C GLN A 175 -3.50 -13.24 -1.64
N HIS A 176 -4.79 -13.42 -1.34
CA HIS A 176 -5.35 -14.75 -1.10
C HIS A 176 -5.12 -15.67 -2.30
N LEU A 177 -5.39 -15.20 -3.52
CA LEU A 177 -5.15 -15.98 -4.72
C LEU A 177 -3.66 -16.29 -4.87
N ASP A 178 -2.78 -15.29 -4.72
CA ASP A 178 -1.32 -15.47 -4.82
C ASP A 178 -0.79 -16.55 -3.86
N THR A 179 -1.21 -16.52 -2.60
CA THR A 179 -0.81 -17.50 -1.58
C THR A 179 -1.38 -18.90 -1.85
N ASN A 180 -2.59 -19.00 -2.43
CA ASN A 180 -3.35 -20.24 -2.44
C ASN A 180 -3.53 -20.88 -3.82
N ILE A 181 -3.11 -20.25 -4.92
CA ILE A 181 -3.40 -20.73 -6.28
C ILE A 181 -2.85 -22.13 -6.55
N PHE A 182 -1.72 -22.49 -5.94
CA PHE A 182 -1.12 -23.82 -6.02
C PHE A 182 -1.41 -24.70 -4.81
N SER A 183 -2.25 -24.25 -3.87
CA SER A 183 -2.61 -25.05 -2.72
C SER A 183 -3.57 -26.18 -3.06
N ASN A 184 -3.57 -27.24 -2.26
CA ASN A 184 -4.36 -28.46 -2.39
C ASN A 184 -5.87 -28.19 -2.40
N LYS A 185 -6.35 -27.12 -1.77
CA LYS A 185 -7.76 -26.71 -1.83
C LYS A 185 -8.16 -26.08 -3.16
N TYR A 186 -7.19 -25.61 -3.96
CA TYR A 186 -7.41 -25.10 -5.31
C TYR A 186 -7.24 -26.18 -6.41
N THR A 187 -6.89 -27.42 -6.06
CA THR A 187 -6.78 -28.51 -7.05
C THR A 187 -8.13 -29.12 -7.43
N ASP A 188 -9.11 -29.10 -6.52
CA ASP A 188 -10.47 -29.61 -6.71
C ASP A 188 -11.46 -28.74 -5.94
N ILE A 189 -12.46 -28.19 -6.64
CA ILE A 189 -13.48 -27.31 -6.06
C ILE A 189 -14.37 -28.01 -5.02
N ASN A 190 -14.46 -29.34 -5.07
CA ASN A 190 -15.26 -30.13 -4.12
C ASN A 190 -14.48 -30.46 -2.84
N LYS A 191 -13.19 -30.14 -2.78
CA LYS A 191 -12.36 -30.44 -1.61
C LYS A 191 -12.59 -29.38 -0.54
N SER A 192 -13.18 -29.80 0.58
CA SER A 192 -13.36 -28.95 1.75
C SER A 192 -12.03 -28.74 2.49
N ILE A 193 -11.96 -27.65 3.25
CA ILE A 193 -10.90 -27.47 4.25
C ILE A 193 -11.16 -28.46 5.39
N ASP A 194 -10.19 -29.34 5.64
CA ASP A 194 -10.21 -30.24 6.79
C ASP A 194 -9.89 -29.44 8.06
N THR A 195 -10.90 -29.24 8.91
CA THR A 195 -10.78 -28.44 10.13
C THR A 195 -10.09 -29.18 11.28
N ASP A 196 -9.92 -30.50 11.18
CA ASP A 196 -9.31 -31.33 12.22
C ASP A 196 -7.80 -31.55 11.96
N ASN A 197 -7.33 -31.32 10.72
CA ASN A 197 -5.92 -31.46 10.38
C ASN A 197 -5.08 -30.25 10.82
N ILE A 198 -4.47 -30.36 12.01
CA ILE A 198 -3.50 -29.39 12.55
C ILE A 198 -2.05 -29.89 12.55
N THR A 199 -1.78 -31.09 12.02
CA THR A 199 -0.49 -31.77 12.20
C THR A 199 0.25 -32.05 10.90
N ILE A 200 -0.46 -32.29 9.79
CA ILE A 200 0.16 -32.66 8.52
C ILE A 200 0.27 -31.39 7.67
N PRO A 201 1.48 -30.84 7.47
CA PRO A 201 1.65 -29.68 6.62
C PRO A 201 1.37 -30.02 5.17
N GLU A 202 0.87 -29.03 4.44
CA GLU A 202 0.67 -29.16 3.01
C GLU A 202 2.01 -29.28 2.28
N GLN A 203 2.13 -30.23 1.36
CA GLN A 203 3.31 -30.33 0.51
C GLN A 203 3.13 -29.45 -0.72
N ALA A 204 4.03 -28.46 -0.89
CA ALA A 204 3.99 -27.56 -2.02
C ALA A 204 4.15 -28.32 -3.34
N MET A 205 3.12 -28.32 -4.17
CA MET A 205 3.15 -28.88 -5.52
C MET A 205 2.52 -27.92 -6.51
N ILE A 206 3.13 -27.83 -7.68
CA ILE A 206 2.64 -26.94 -8.74
C ILE A 206 1.41 -27.58 -9.40
N ASN A 207 0.31 -26.81 -9.49
CA ASN A 207 -0.87 -27.18 -10.26
C ASN A 207 -0.76 -26.63 -11.69
N THR A 208 -0.42 -27.49 -12.65
CA THR A 208 -0.21 -27.09 -14.06
C THR A 208 -1.45 -26.47 -14.71
N LYS A 209 -2.67 -26.79 -14.23
CA LYS A 209 -3.92 -26.18 -14.74
C LYS A 209 -4.01 -24.68 -14.43
N MET A 210 -3.35 -24.24 -13.36
CA MET A 210 -3.34 -22.84 -12.94
C MET A 210 -2.23 -22.02 -13.61
N ILE A 211 -1.33 -22.66 -14.37
CA ILE A 211 -0.26 -21.98 -15.11
C ILE A 211 -0.79 -21.51 -16.46
N ASN A 212 -1.50 -20.40 -16.46
CA ASN A 212 -1.90 -19.70 -17.68
C ASN A 212 -1.98 -18.19 -17.42
N PHE A 213 -1.97 -17.41 -18.49
CA PHE A 213 -1.89 -15.97 -18.39
C PHE A 213 -3.15 -15.34 -17.77
N ASP A 214 -4.33 -15.93 -17.98
CA ASP A 214 -5.58 -15.42 -17.42
C ASP A 214 -5.61 -15.53 -15.90
N VAL A 215 -5.17 -16.68 -15.36
CA VAL A 215 -5.02 -16.88 -13.91
C VAL A 215 -3.97 -15.93 -13.33
N TYR A 216 -2.81 -15.81 -13.98
CA TYR A 216 -1.79 -14.84 -13.58
C TYR A 216 -2.34 -13.41 -13.54
N LYS A 217 -3.05 -12.99 -14.60
CA LYS A 217 -3.67 -11.67 -14.69
C LYS A 217 -4.68 -11.45 -13.58
N ASN A 218 -5.52 -12.44 -13.28
CA ASN A 218 -6.47 -12.35 -12.17
C ASN A 218 -5.77 -12.11 -10.84
N VAL A 219 -4.65 -12.78 -10.56
CA VAL A 219 -3.86 -12.55 -9.34
C VAL A 219 -3.28 -11.13 -9.34
N VAL A 220 -2.55 -10.77 -10.39
CA VAL A 220 -1.77 -9.53 -10.46
C VAL A 220 -2.63 -8.28 -10.46
N VAL A 221 -3.73 -8.29 -11.19
CA VAL A 221 -4.64 -7.15 -11.25
C VAL A 221 -5.20 -6.83 -9.86
N HIS A 222 -5.64 -7.86 -9.14
CA HIS A 222 -6.21 -7.69 -7.81
C HIS A 222 -5.13 -7.38 -6.75
N LYS A 223 -3.99 -8.09 -6.79
CA LYS A 223 -2.90 -7.92 -5.83
C LYS A 223 -2.21 -6.57 -5.99
N THR A 224 -2.02 -6.07 -7.21
CA THR A 224 -1.13 -4.94 -7.49
C THR A 224 -1.80 -3.74 -8.14
N ALA A 225 -2.61 -3.92 -9.18
CA ALA A 225 -3.08 -2.80 -10.01
C ALA A 225 -3.93 -1.79 -9.24
N TYR A 226 -4.90 -2.28 -8.46
CA TYR A 226 -5.87 -1.40 -7.80
C TYR A 226 -5.23 -0.46 -6.77
N TYR A 227 -4.44 -0.98 -5.83
CA TYR A 227 -3.85 -0.14 -4.79
C TYR A 227 -2.61 0.64 -5.25
N SER A 228 -1.95 0.22 -6.34
CA SER A 228 -0.73 0.86 -6.83
C SER A 228 -0.97 1.95 -7.85
N PHE A 229 -2.06 1.86 -8.62
CA PHE A 229 -2.35 2.80 -9.70
C PHE A 229 -3.77 3.38 -9.59
N PHE A 230 -4.80 2.53 -9.49
CA PHE A 230 -6.18 3.01 -9.50
C PHE A 230 -6.49 3.91 -8.29
N LEU A 231 -6.14 3.46 -7.08
CA LEU A 231 -6.35 4.20 -5.83
C LEU A 231 -5.64 5.57 -5.83
N PRO A 232 -4.32 5.68 -6.06
CA PRO A 232 -3.66 6.98 -6.03
C PRO A 232 -4.21 7.96 -7.09
N ILE A 233 -4.52 7.49 -8.31
CA ILE A 233 -5.11 8.35 -9.33
C ILE A 233 -6.51 8.80 -8.91
N THR A 234 -7.34 7.87 -8.43
CA THR A 234 -8.72 8.16 -8.02
C THR A 234 -8.76 9.13 -6.85
N CYS A 235 -7.87 8.98 -5.85
CA CYS A 235 -7.78 9.91 -4.73
C CYS A 235 -7.44 11.34 -5.19
N GLY A 236 -6.49 11.50 -6.11
CA GLY A 236 -6.15 12.82 -6.69
C GLY A 236 -7.33 13.43 -7.46
N MET A 237 -8.07 12.61 -8.22
CA MET A 237 -9.24 13.06 -8.98
C MET A 237 -10.43 13.44 -8.07
N GLN A 238 -10.74 12.63 -7.07
CA GLN A 238 -11.81 12.87 -6.11
C GLN A 238 -11.57 14.13 -5.29
N LEU A 239 -10.35 14.29 -4.76
CA LEU A 239 -9.98 15.49 -4.01
C LEU A 239 -10.00 16.75 -4.89
N SER A 240 -9.75 16.59 -6.20
CA SER A 240 -9.87 17.68 -7.17
C SER A 240 -11.32 18.08 -7.46
N GLY A 241 -12.30 17.24 -7.10
CA GLY A 241 -13.73 17.51 -7.27
C GLY A 241 -14.37 16.77 -8.46
N ILE A 242 -13.72 15.74 -9.01
CA ILE A 242 -14.30 14.90 -10.07
C ILE A 242 -15.24 13.87 -9.43
N ALA A 243 -16.55 14.01 -9.71
CA ALA A 243 -17.59 13.13 -9.20
C ALA A 243 -17.44 11.67 -9.68
N MET A 244 -17.70 10.71 -8.80
CA MET A 244 -17.48 9.27 -9.04
C MET A 244 -18.31 8.65 -10.17
N ASP A 245 -19.42 9.27 -10.54
CA ASP A 245 -20.26 8.85 -11.67
C ASP A 245 -19.65 9.23 -13.04
N ASN A 246 -18.54 9.97 -13.05
CA ASN A 246 -17.86 10.34 -14.26
C ASN A 246 -17.27 9.11 -14.99
N LEU A 247 -17.62 8.95 -16.27
CA LEU A 247 -17.14 7.87 -17.14
C LEU A 247 -15.61 7.80 -17.28
N LEU A 248 -14.89 8.86 -16.89
CA LEU A 248 -13.44 8.86 -16.82
C LEU A 248 -12.88 7.78 -15.89
N TYR A 249 -13.55 7.47 -14.77
CA TYR A 249 -13.05 6.47 -13.82
C TYR A 249 -12.92 5.08 -14.43
N LYS A 250 -13.82 4.70 -15.35
CA LYS A 250 -13.72 3.42 -16.08
C LYS A 250 -12.48 3.36 -16.96
N LYS A 251 -12.15 4.46 -17.65
CA LYS A 251 -10.93 4.54 -18.47
C LYS A 251 -9.67 4.51 -17.61
N ILE A 252 -9.70 5.16 -16.45
CA ILE A 252 -8.61 5.13 -15.48
C ILE A 252 -8.42 3.73 -14.91
N GLU A 253 -9.50 2.99 -14.64
CA GLU A 253 -9.43 1.59 -14.24
C GLU A 253 -8.74 0.73 -15.30
N ASP A 254 -9.15 0.82 -16.57
CA ASP A 254 -8.54 0.07 -17.68
C ASP A 254 -7.03 0.37 -17.80
N ILE A 255 -6.63 1.64 -17.70
CA ILE A 255 -5.21 2.04 -17.73
C ILE A 255 -4.46 1.52 -16.51
N SER A 256 -5.06 1.60 -15.32
CA SER A 256 -4.46 1.15 -14.06
C SER A 256 -4.20 -0.35 -14.07
N ILE A 257 -5.11 -1.13 -14.65
CA ILE A 257 -4.97 -2.57 -14.87
C ILE A 257 -3.76 -2.87 -15.75
N MET A 258 -3.61 -2.18 -16.88
CA MET A 258 -2.45 -2.35 -17.77
C MET A 258 -1.13 -1.97 -17.10
N MET A 259 -1.10 -0.85 -16.37
CA MET A 259 0.09 -0.41 -15.63
C MET A 259 0.46 -1.40 -14.51
N GLY A 260 -0.53 -1.94 -13.80
CA GLY A 260 -0.35 -2.95 -12.76
C GLY A 260 0.24 -4.24 -13.29
N GLU A 261 -0.28 -4.73 -14.40
CA GLU A 261 0.23 -5.91 -15.09
C GLU A 261 1.70 -5.73 -15.49
N TYR A 262 2.02 -4.60 -16.14
CA TYR A 262 3.39 -4.24 -16.54
C TYR A 262 4.33 -4.14 -15.33
N PHE A 263 3.90 -3.42 -14.28
CA PHE A 263 4.70 -3.18 -13.09
C PHE A 263 5.06 -4.49 -12.36
N GLN A 264 4.10 -5.42 -12.25
CA GLN A 264 4.36 -6.71 -11.60
C GLN A 264 5.36 -7.56 -12.41
N VAL A 265 5.18 -7.65 -13.73
CA VAL A 265 6.08 -8.41 -14.60
C VAL A 265 7.50 -7.86 -14.53
N CYS A 266 7.66 -6.54 -14.69
CA CYS A 266 8.96 -5.90 -14.76
C CYS A 266 9.68 -5.85 -13.41
N PHE A 267 9.02 -5.37 -12.35
CA PHE A 267 9.71 -5.04 -11.11
C PHE A 267 9.74 -6.18 -10.09
N TYR A 268 8.79 -7.10 -10.14
CA TYR A 268 8.70 -8.19 -9.17
C TYR A 268 9.13 -9.52 -9.78
N SER A 269 8.62 -9.91 -10.94
CA SER A 269 8.96 -11.22 -11.52
C SER A 269 10.36 -11.25 -12.13
N LEU A 270 10.66 -10.31 -13.04
CA LEU A 270 11.93 -10.31 -13.77
C LEU A 270 13.11 -9.90 -12.89
N ILE A 271 13.00 -8.79 -12.15
CA ILE A 271 14.11 -8.36 -11.26
C ILE A 271 14.39 -9.41 -10.21
N HIS A 272 13.39 -10.04 -9.60
CA HIS A 272 13.64 -11.09 -8.61
C HIS A 272 14.43 -12.26 -9.23
N LEU A 273 14.01 -12.77 -10.39
CA LEU A 273 14.71 -13.87 -11.05
C LEU A 273 16.14 -13.50 -11.45
N PHE A 274 16.34 -12.36 -12.10
CA PHE A 274 17.64 -11.97 -12.62
C PHE A 274 18.59 -11.49 -11.54
N ALA A 275 18.12 -10.68 -10.57
CA ALA A 275 18.97 -10.24 -9.47
C ALA A 275 19.40 -11.43 -8.60
N TYR A 276 18.47 -12.35 -8.30
CA TYR A 276 18.81 -13.57 -7.55
C TYR A 276 19.80 -14.46 -8.30
N SER A 277 19.59 -14.66 -9.61
CA SER A 277 20.50 -15.44 -10.45
C SER A 277 21.89 -14.80 -10.58
N LEU A 278 21.96 -13.47 -10.70
CA LEU A 278 23.21 -12.73 -10.78
C LEU A 278 23.97 -12.76 -9.45
N ILE A 279 23.30 -12.59 -8.31
CA ILE A 279 23.94 -12.68 -6.99
C ILE A 279 24.63 -14.04 -6.83
N HIS A 280 23.94 -15.13 -7.16
CA HIS A 280 24.51 -16.49 -7.12
C HIS A 280 25.68 -16.70 -8.09
N LEU A 281 25.71 -15.98 -9.21
CA LEU A 281 26.82 -16.04 -10.17
C LEU A 281 28.11 -15.37 -9.66
N PHE A 282 28.00 -14.40 -8.76
CA PHE A 282 29.13 -13.63 -8.23
C PHE A 282 29.57 -14.03 -6.81
N THR A 283 28.89 -14.99 -6.18
CA THR A 283 29.23 -15.56 -4.87
C THR A 283 30.02 -16.88 -4.94
N TYR A 284 30.55 -17.25 -6.11
CA TYR A 284 31.49 -18.37 -6.29
C TYR A 284 32.85 -17.88 -6.81
#